data_AF-A0A2A4T608-F1
#
_entry.id   AF-A0A2A4T608-F1
#
_cell.length_a   1.000
_cell.length_b   1.000
_cell.length_c   1.000
_cell.angle_alpha   90.00
_cell.angle_beta   90.00
_cell.angle_gamma   90.00
#
_symmetry.space_group_name_H-M   'P 1'
#
loop_
_entity.id
_entity.type
_entity.pdbx_description
1 polymer ?
#
loop_
_entity_poly.entity_id
_entity_poly.type
_entity_poly.pdbx_seq_one_letter_code
_entity_poly.pdbx_strand_id
1 'polypeptide(L)'
;MIHDIITNHIKRLYCILAIVFGILFAGYMYFVNSAVLQVVQRQTAEDTIRDLRAEVSELEFEYINSKNAITLTYAESQGFIAAKDTEFISRTHLGVVLDY
;
A
#
# COMPACT_ATOMS: atom_id res chain seq x y z
N MET A 1 13.00 -66.38 -17.59
CA MET A 1 12.30 -65.37 -18.43
C MET A 1 11.17 -64.67 -17.69
N ILE A 2 10.20 -65.38 -17.08
CA ILE A 2 9.06 -64.75 -16.37
C ILE A 2 9.49 -63.98 -15.10
N HIS A 3 10.45 -64.51 -14.34
CA HIS A 3 10.94 -63.87 -13.09
C HIS A 3 11.57 -62.48 -13.32
N ASP A 4 12.35 -62.31 -14.40
CA ASP A 4 12.99 -61.04 -14.73
C ASP A 4 11.99 -59.94 -15.11
N ILE A 5 10.92 -60.31 -15.80
CA ILE A 5 9.86 -59.39 -16.19
C ILE A 5 9.19 -58.81 -14.94
N ILE A 6 8.83 -59.67 -13.99
CA ILE A 6 8.17 -59.26 -12.73
C ILE A 6 9.08 -58.32 -11.93
N THR A 7 10.35 -58.67 -11.76
CA THR A 7 11.30 -57.85 -10.99
C THR A 7 11.51 -56.47 -11.62
N ASN A 8 11.53 -56.37 -12.94
CA ASN A 8 11.66 -55.08 -13.63
C ASN A 8 10.43 -54.18 -13.42
N HIS A 9 9.22 -54.74 -13.49
CA HIS A 9 7.99 -53.97 -13.23
C HIS A 9 7.94 -53.43 -11.79
N ILE A 10 8.33 -54.23 -10.80
CA ILE A 10 8.37 -53.81 -9.40
C ILE A 10 9.36 -52.65 -9.20
N LYS A 11 10.58 -52.76 -9.75
CA LYS A 11 11.58 -51.67 -9.69
C LYS A 11 11.06 -50.37 -10.31
N ARG A 12 10.35 -50.47 -11.43
CA ARG A 12 9.77 -49.30 -12.12
C ARG A 12 8.67 -48.63 -11.28
N LEU A 13 7.83 -49.42 -10.61
CA LEU A 13 6.81 -48.91 -9.69
C LEU A 13 7.43 -48.16 -8.51
N TYR A 14 8.47 -48.73 -7.87
CA TYR A 14 9.18 -48.05 -6.78
C TYR A 14 9.86 -46.76 -7.24
N CYS A 15 10.43 -46.74 -8.44
CA CYS A 15 11.07 -45.54 -8.97
C CYS A 15 10.04 -44.42 -9.22
N ILE A 16 8.88 -44.75 -9.81
CA ILE A 16 7.79 -43.79 -10.00
C ILE A 16 7.27 -43.28 -8.65
N LEU A 17 7.08 -44.18 -7.67
CA LEU A 17 6.62 -43.79 -6.34
C LEU A 17 7.61 -42.83 -5.66
N ALA A 18 8.91 -43.11 -5.76
CA ALA A 18 9.95 -42.25 -5.22
C ALA A 18 9.98 -40.87 -5.90
N ILE A 19 9.79 -40.81 -7.23
CA ILE A 19 9.70 -39.55 -7.97
C ILE A 19 8.47 -38.75 -7.53
N VAL A 20 7.30 -39.39 -7.43
CA VAL A 20 6.06 -38.73 -6.98
C VAL A 20 6.22 -38.19 -5.57
N PHE A 21 6.81 -38.97 -4.65
CA PHE A 21 7.12 -38.50 -3.30
C PHE A 21 8.07 -37.32 -3.30
N GLY A 22 9.12 -37.36 -4.13
CA GLY A 22 10.06 -36.26 -4.29
C GLY A 22 9.38 -34.97 -4.79
N ILE A 23 8.51 -35.09 -5.78
CA ILE A 23 7.74 -33.96 -6.32
C ILE A 23 6.80 -33.39 -5.25
N LEU A 24 6.08 -34.25 -4.51
CA LEU A 24 5.20 -33.82 -3.43
C LEU A 24 5.97 -33.11 -2.32
N PHE A 25 7.14 -33.64 -1.94
CA PHE A 25 7.97 -33.04 -0.91
C PHE A 25 8.52 -31.68 -1.34
N ALA A 26 9.07 -31.58 -2.55
CA ALA A 26 9.55 -30.32 -3.11
C ALA A 26 8.43 -29.30 -3.27
N GLY A 27 7.26 -29.74 -3.75
CA GLY A 27 6.06 -28.92 -3.84
C GLY A 27 5.64 -28.40 -2.48
N TYR A 28 5.55 -29.26 -1.47
CA TYR A 28 5.20 -28.87 -0.11
C TYR A 28 6.14 -27.79 0.44
N MET A 29 7.46 -27.98 0.34
CA MET A 29 8.42 -26.98 0.80
C MET A 29 8.27 -25.65 0.06
N TYR A 30 8.07 -25.69 -1.26
CA TYR A 30 7.86 -24.49 -2.08
C TYR A 30 6.58 -23.74 -1.69
N PHE A 31 5.46 -24.45 -1.54
CA PHE A 31 4.18 -23.86 -1.16
C PHE A 31 4.24 -23.24 0.24
N VAL A 32 4.83 -23.94 1.22
CA VAL A 32 5.00 -23.42 2.57
C VAL A 32 5.87 -22.16 2.57
N ASN A 33 7.02 -22.19 1.89
CA ASN A 33 7.92 -21.03 1.83
C ASN A 33 7.23 -19.83 1.15
N SER A 34 6.55 -20.07 0.03
CA SER A 34 5.79 -19.03 -0.68
C SER A 34 4.69 -18.43 0.19
N ALA A 35 3.94 -19.26 0.92
CA ALA A 35 2.90 -18.80 1.84
C ALA A 35 3.49 -17.93 2.96
N VAL A 36 4.62 -18.34 3.56
CA VAL A 36 5.31 -17.56 4.60
C VAL A 36 5.77 -16.22 4.05
N LEU A 37 6.41 -16.19 2.88
CA LEU A 37 6.90 -14.96 2.26
C LEU A 37 5.76 -13.99 1.94
N GLN A 38 4.63 -14.49 1.44
CA GLN A 38 3.46 -13.65 1.16
C GLN A 38 2.89 -13.02 2.43
N VAL A 39 2.82 -13.77 3.53
CA VAL A 39 2.36 -13.25 4.82
C VAL A 39 3.32 -12.19 5.35
N VAL A 40 4.63 -12.45 5.30
CA VAL A 40 5.65 -11.49 5.76
C VAL A 40 5.62 -10.21 4.92
N GLN A 41 5.56 -10.31 3.59
CA GLN A 41 5.46 -9.14 2.72
C GLN A 41 4.23 -8.30 3.00
N ARG A 42 3.09 -8.96 3.22
CA ARG A 42 1.86 -8.27 3.59
C ARG A 42 2.02 -7.56 4.94
N GLN A 43 2.62 -8.21 5.93
CA GLN A 43 2.85 -7.61 7.23
C GLN A 43 3.79 -6.40 7.14
N THR A 44 4.89 -6.50 6.39
CA THR A 44 5.78 -5.36 6.12
C THR A 44 5.05 -4.21 5.44
N ALA A 45 4.17 -4.48 4.47
CA ALA A 45 3.39 -3.44 3.83
C ALA A 45 2.39 -2.78 4.80
N GLU A 46 1.73 -3.57 5.66
CA GLU A 46 0.84 -3.06 6.71
C GLU A 46 1.61 -2.16 7.71
N ASP A 47 2.82 -2.56 8.11
CA ASP A 47 3.68 -1.77 9.01
C ASP A 47 4.10 -0.44 8.35
N THR A 48 4.56 -0.47 7.09
CA THR A 48 4.91 0.76 6.35
C THR A 48 3.71 1.71 6.22
N ILE A 49 2.50 1.19 6.00
CA ILE A 49 1.28 2.00 5.95
C ILE A 49 1.00 2.65 7.31
N ARG A 50 1.24 1.95 8.41
CA ARG A 50 1.05 2.49 9.76
C ARG A 50 2.03 3.61 10.04
N ASP A 51 3.30 3.42 9.69
CA ASP A 51 4.34 4.44 9.88
C ASP A 51 4.05 5.69 9.07
N LEU A 52 3.70 5.53 7.78
CA LEU A 52 3.35 6.67 6.93
C LEU A 52 2.12 7.43 7.45
N ARG A 53 1.12 6.72 7.99
CA ARG A 53 -0.04 7.36 8.62
C ARG A 53 0.32 8.12 9.88
N ALA A 54 1.25 7.62 10.68
CA ALA A 54 1.73 8.32 11.87
C ALA A 54 2.46 9.61 11.47
N GLU A 55 3.32 9.55 10.46
CA GLU A 55 4.01 10.73 9.91
C GLU A 55 3.03 11.77 9.36
N VAL A 56 2.03 11.35 8.58
CA VAL A 56 0.96 12.25 8.10
C VAL A 56 0.20 12.87 9.26
N SER A 57 -0.16 12.09 10.28
CA SER A 57 -0.87 12.61 11.46
C SER A 57 -0.04 13.64 12.24
N GLU A 58 1.27 13.47 12.31
CA GLU A 58 2.18 14.43 12.94
C GLU A 58 2.26 15.73 12.13
N LEU A 59 2.40 15.62 10.81
CA LEU A 59 2.39 16.77 9.90
C LEU A 59 1.06 17.52 9.93
N GLU A 60 -0.07 16.82 10.00
CA GLU A 60 -1.39 17.43 10.14
C GLU A 60 -1.51 18.19 11.46
N PHE A 61 -0.99 17.64 12.55
CA PHE A 61 -0.96 18.31 13.85
C PHE A 61 -0.10 19.57 13.81
N GLU A 62 1.09 19.51 13.20
CA GLU A 62 1.97 20.66 13.02
C GLU A 62 1.33 21.74 12.15
N TYR A 63 0.68 21.35 11.05
CA TYR A 63 -0.06 22.25 10.18
C TYR A 63 -1.21 22.95 10.93
N ILE A 64 -2.00 22.19 11.70
CA ILE A 64 -3.11 22.74 12.48
C ILE A 64 -2.59 23.73 13.53
N ASN A 65 -1.51 23.39 14.23
CA ASN A 65 -0.89 24.30 15.20
C ASN A 65 -0.38 25.59 14.55
N SER A 66 0.32 25.46 13.43
CA SER A 66 0.82 26.60 12.67
C SER A 66 -0.31 27.48 12.14
N LYS A 67 -1.41 26.87 11.67
CA LYS A 67 -2.61 27.58 11.23
C LYS A 67 -3.32 28.28 12.38
N ASN A 68 -3.44 27.63 13.54
CA ASN A 68 -4.07 28.22 14.72
C ASN A 68 -3.24 29.39 15.29
N ALA A 69 -1.93 29.39 15.08
CA ALA A 69 -1.05 30.52 15.41
C ALA A 69 -1.31 31.77 14.54
N ILE A 70 -1.96 31.62 13.38
CA ILE A 70 -2.42 32.75 12.55
C ILE A 70 -3.76 33.25 13.10
N THR A 71 -3.70 33.88 14.27
CA THR A 71 -4.87 34.50 14.92
C THR A 71 -4.90 36.00 14.62
N LEU A 72 -6.08 36.62 14.63
CA LEU A 72 -6.24 38.08 14.44
C LEU A 72 -5.33 38.87 15.41
N THR A 73 -5.21 38.37 16.64
CA THR A 73 -4.34 38.91 17.69
C THR A 73 -2.86 38.84 17.33
N TYR A 74 -2.42 37.78 16.64
CA TYR A 74 -1.05 37.69 16.11
C TYR A 74 -0.83 38.70 14.98
N ALA A 75 -1.80 38.86 14.07
CA ALA A 75 -1.71 39.86 13.00
C ALA A 75 -1.67 41.30 13.56
N GLU A 76 -2.52 41.62 14.53
CA GLU A 76 -2.50 42.92 15.22
C GLU A 76 -1.18 43.17 15.96
N SER A 77 -0.60 42.14 16.58
CA SER A 77 0.71 42.23 17.25
C SER A 77 1.88 42.47 16.28
N GLN A 78 1.74 42.05 15.02
CA GLN A 78 2.72 42.30 13.95
C GLN A 78 2.47 43.64 13.24
N GLY A 79 1.53 44.46 13.73
CA GLY A 79 1.23 45.78 13.19
C GLY A 79 0.27 45.79 11.99
N PHE A 80 -0.36 44.66 11.68
CA PHE A 80 -1.42 44.62 10.66
C PHE A 80 -2.70 45.26 11.20
N ILE A 81 -3.34 46.04 10.34
CA ILE A 81 -4.56 46.79 10.63
C ILE A 81 -5.72 46.14 9.86
N ALA A 82 -6.88 45.97 10.48
CA ALA A 82 -8.04 45.39 9.82
C ALA A 82 -8.45 46.20 8.57
N ALA A 83 -8.55 45.52 7.42
CA ALA A 83 -8.92 46.15 6.16
C ALA A 83 -10.37 46.68 6.25
N LYS A 84 -10.54 48.00 6.17
CA LYS A 84 -11.83 48.68 6.31
C LYS A 84 -12.69 48.68 5.04
N ASP A 85 -12.10 48.44 3.88
CA ASP A 85 -12.81 48.38 2.59
C ASP A 85 -12.22 47.24 1.73
N THR A 86 -12.79 46.05 1.85
CA THR A 86 -12.53 44.96 0.90
C THR A 86 -13.33 45.21 -0.38
N GLU A 87 -12.70 45.81 -1.39
CA GLU A 87 -13.24 45.87 -2.73
C GLU A 87 -13.14 44.49 -3.39
N PHE A 88 -14.23 43.74 -3.39
CA PHE A 88 -14.31 42.44 -4.04
C PHE A 88 -14.35 42.62 -5.57
N ILE A 89 -13.23 42.37 -6.24
CA ILE A 89 -13.20 42.32 -7.71
C ILE A 89 -13.80 40.98 -8.14
N SER A 90 -15.10 40.96 -8.43
CA SER A 90 -15.74 39.82 -9.07
C SER A 90 -15.34 39.79 -10.55
N ARG A 91 -14.73 38.69 -11.00
CA ARG A 91 -14.44 38.47 -12.42
C ARG A 91 -15.73 37.97 -13.08
N THR A 92 -16.57 38.88 -13.56
CA THR A 92 -17.74 38.53 -14.37
C THR A 92 -17.26 37.82 -15.64
N HIS A 93 -17.46 36.51 -15.73
CA HIS A 93 -17.31 35.80 -16.99
C HIS A 93 -18.39 36.32 -17.94
N LEU A 94 -17.97 37.11 -18.93
CA LEU A 94 -18.76 37.44 -20.12
C LEU A 94 -18.94 36.16 -20.96
N GLY A 95 -19.86 35.29 -20.52
CA GLY A 95 -20.39 34.24 -21.36
C GLY A 95 -21.23 34.88 -22.45
N VAL A 96 -20.66 35.02 -23.64
CA VAL A 96 -21.42 35.33 -24.86
C VAL A 96 -22.39 34.18 -25.07
N VAL A 97 -23.66 34.40 -24.74
CA VAL A 97 -24.75 33.50 -25.09
C VAL A 97 -25.07 33.78 -26.55
N LEU A 98 -24.59 32.93 -27.47
CA LEU A 98 -25.06 32.94 -28.84
C LEU A 98 -26.42 32.24 -28.86
N ASP A 99 -27.46 33.04 -29.10
CA ASP A 99 -28.83 32.61 -29.35
C ASP A 99 -28.92 31.99 -30.76
N TYR A 100 -29.40 30.75 -30.85
CA TYR A 100 -29.83 30.09 -32.09
C TYR A 100 -31.14 29.35 -31.84
#